data_AF-A0A847A7M2-F1
#
_entry.id   AF-A0A847A7M2-F1
#
_cell.length_a   1.000
_cell.length_b   1.000
_cell.length_c   1.000
_cell.angle_alpha   90.00
_cell.angle_beta   90.00
_cell.angle_gamma   90.00
#
_symmetry.space_group_name_H-M   'P 1'
#
loop_
_entity.id
_entity.type
_entity.pdbx_description
1 polymer ?
#
loop_
_entity_poly.entity_id
_entity_poly.type
_entity_poly.pdbx_seq_one_letter_code
_entity_poly.pdbx_strand_id
1 'polypeptide(L)'
;NLAFLKKLEGSGQIDDNKRALMINLTKAKFQLQSQISEAKKELDQIESQMDSSKNKGRVRVKGVCYPGVTVTIRGVTYIVREKQQFCSFIYENGEVKVMPFDH
;
A
#
# COMPACT_ATOMS: atom_id res chain seq x y z
N ASN A 1 1.93 2.50 34.59
CA ASN A 1 2.79 1.48 33.94
C ASN A 1 2.15 0.10 34.14
N LEU A 2 1.45 -0.45 33.13
CA LEU A 2 0.64 -1.68 33.25
C LEU A 2 1.48 -2.92 33.62
N ALA A 3 2.75 -2.94 33.20
CA ALA A 3 3.70 -4.00 33.52
C ALA A 3 4.05 -4.04 35.02
N PHE A 4 4.05 -2.89 35.69
CA PHE A 4 4.29 -2.78 37.13
C PHE A 4 3.11 -3.32 37.95
N LEU A 5 1.87 -3.02 37.53
CA LEU A 5 0.66 -3.56 38.15
C LEU A 5 0.55 -5.10 37.98
N LYS A 6 0.89 -5.64 36.81
CA LYS A 6 0.94 -7.11 36.59
C LYS A 6 2.00 -7.80 37.47
N LYS A 7 3.15 -7.16 37.69
CA LYS A 7 4.17 -7.67 38.63
C LYS A 7 3.68 -7.69 40.08
N LEU A 8 2.90 -6.68 40.50
CA LEU A 8 2.31 -6.60 41.84
C LEU A 8 1.19 -7.62 42.09
N GLU A 9 0.49 -8.05 41.04
CA GLU A 9 -0.50 -9.14 41.12
C GLU A 9 0.16 -10.47 41.47
N GLY A 10 1.33 -10.75 40.86
CA GLY A 10 2.12 -11.94 41.16
C GLY A 10 2.74 -11.95 42.56
N SER A 11 2.84 -10.80 43.23
CA SER A 11 3.37 -10.67 44.59
C SER A 11 2.30 -10.56 45.69
N GLY A 12 1.02 -10.73 45.35
CA GLY A 12 -0.08 -10.79 46.33
C GLY A 12 -0.44 -9.47 47.03
N GLN A 13 0.10 -8.32 46.60
CA GLN A 13 -0.10 -7.00 47.23
C GLN A 13 -1.07 -6.11 46.43
N ILE A 14 -2.17 -6.68 45.93
CA ILE A 14 -3.20 -5.92 45.21
C ILE A 14 -4.37 -5.59 46.14
N ASP A 15 -4.59 -4.28 46.31
CA ASP A 15 -5.83 -3.70 46.82
C ASP A 15 -6.88 -3.64 45.70
N ASP A 16 -8.17 -3.75 46.01
CA ASP A 16 -9.26 -3.88 45.02
C ASP A 16 -9.30 -2.71 44.02
N ASN A 17 -8.93 -1.51 44.47
CA ASN A 17 -8.80 -0.32 43.62
C ASN A 17 -7.75 -0.49 42.51
N LYS A 18 -6.62 -1.14 42.81
CA LYS A 18 -5.54 -1.38 41.84
C LYS A 18 -5.95 -2.44 40.81
N ARG A 19 -6.78 -3.40 41.21
CA ARG A 19 -7.36 -4.42 40.31
C ARG A 19 -8.33 -3.79 39.32
N ALA A 20 -9.24 -2.94 39.79
CA ALA A 20 -10.17 -2.20 38.95
C ALA A 20 -9.43 -1.31 37.92
N LEU A 21 -8.40 -0.59 38.37
CA LEU A 21 -7.55 0.23 37.50
C LEU A 21 -6.84 -0.62 36.44
N MET A 22 -6.32 -1.79 36.80
CA MET A 22 -5.66 -2.69 35.85
C MET A 22 -6.63 -3.21 34.78
N ILE A 23 -7.84 -3.59 35.15
CA ILE A 23 -8.88 -4.05 34.22
C ILE A 23 -9.23 -2.93 33.24
N ASN A 24 -9.44 -1.71 33.74
CA ASN A 24 -9.76 -0.55 32.90
C ASN A 24 -8.63 -0.22 31.91
N LEU A 25 -7.39 -0.21 32.38
CA LEU A 25 -6.23 0.03 31.51
C LEU A 25 -6.03 -1.10 30.49
N THR A 26 -6.35 -2.34 30.87
CA THR A 26 -6.27 -3.49 29.96
C THR A 26 -7.33 -3.40 28.87
N LYS A 27 -8.57 -3.07 29.22
CA LYS A 27 -9.66 -2.81 28.25
C LYS A 27 -9.30 -1.68 27.29
N ALA A 28 -8.82 -0.55 27.82
CA ALA A 28 -8.40 0.59 27.01
C ALA A 28 -7.26 0.22 26.06
N LYS A 29 -6.28 -0.57 26.53
CA LYS A 29 -5.18 -1.06 25.68
C LYS A 29 -5.70 -1.93 24.53
N PHE A 30 -6.62 -2.86 24.81
CA PHE A 30 -7.19 -3.71 23.77
C PHE A 30 -8.01 -2.91 22.75
N GLN A 31 -8.81 -1.94 23.21
CA GLN A 31 -9.55 -1.05 22.32
C GLN A 31 -8.61 -0.24 21.40
N LEU A 32 -7.56 0.36 21.96
CA LEU A 32 -6.56 1.10 21.18
C LEU A 32 -5.82 0.19 20.20
N GLN A 33 -5.49 -1.05 20.59
CA GLN A 33 -4.88 -2.03 19.68
C GLN A 33 -5.82 -2.43 18.53
N SER A 34 -7.12 -2.58 18.78
CA SER A 34 -8.13 -2.83 17.73
C SER A 34 -8.15 -1.67 16.74
N GLN A 35 -8.26 -0.44 17.25
CA GLN A 35 -8.29 0.78 16.41
C GLN A 35 -7.04 0.92 15.56
N ILE A 36 -5.85 0.65 16.11
CA ILE A 36 -4.60 0.65 15.36
C ILE A 36 -4.62 -0.42 14.26
N SER A 37 -5.12 -1.62 14.57
CA SER A 37 -5.20 -2.70 13.59
C SER A 37 -6.18 -2.39 12.46
N GLU A 38 -7.32 -1.77 12.77
CA GLU A 38 -8.32 -1.34 11.80
C GLU A 38 -7.76 -0.24 10.90
N ALA A 39 -7.16 0.80 11.49
CA ALA A 39 -6.54 1.89 10.74
C ALA A 39 -5.41 1.39 9.81
N LYS A 40 -4.58 0.44 10.26
CA LYS A 40 -3.55 -0.18 9.41
C LYS A 40 -4.17 -0.92 8.22
N LYS A 41 -5.24 -1.68 8.46
CA LYS A 41 -5.93 -2.43 7.41
C LYS A 41 -6.56 -1.49 6.37
N GLU A 42 -7.14 -0.39 6.80
CA GLU A 42 -7.67 0.65 5.90
C GLU A 42 -6.54 1.27 5.06
N LEU A 43 -5.40 1.55 5.68
CA LEU A 43 -4.22 2.09 5.00
C LEU A 43 -3.72 1.13 3.91
N ASP A 44 -3.55 -0.15 4.25
CA ASP A 44 -3.14 -1.20 3.30
C ASP A 44 -4.15 -1.32 2.12
N GLN A 45 -5.45 -1.21 2.40
CA GLN A 45 -6.49 -1.24 1.36
C GLN A 45 -6.39 -0.05 0.41
N ILE A 46 -6.19 1.16 0.94
CA ILE A 46 -6.05 2.37 0.14
C ILE A 46 -4.79 2.30 -0.72
N GLU A 47 -3.65 1.89 -0.14
CA GLU A 47 -2.41 1.69 -0.89
C GLU A 47 -2.58 0.69 -2.03
N SER A 48 -3.22 -0.46 -1.75
CA SER A 48 -3.51 -1.47 -2.76
C SER A 48 -4.40 -0.95 -3.90
N GLN A 49 -5.44 -0.16 -3.58
CA GLN A 49 -6.31 0.47 -4.58
C GLN A 49 -5.57 1.50 -5.42
N MET A 50 -4.69 2.29 -4.80
CA MET A 50 -3.84 3.25 -5.49
C MET A 50 -2.85 2.57 -6.42
N ASP A 51 -2.18 1.50 -5.99
CA ASP A 51 -1.22 0.78 -6.82
C ASP A 51 -1.90 0.03 -7.97
N SER A 52 -3.06 -0.56 -7.71
CA SER A 52 -3.93 -1.13 -8.74
C SER A 52 -4.35 -0.08 -9.79
N SER A 53 -4.51 1.18 -9.39
CA SER A 53 -4.86 2.27 -10.30
C SER A 53 -3.62 2.85 -11.01
N LYS A 54 -2.44 2.78 -10.39
CA LYS A 54 -1.19 3.28 -10.97
C LYS A 54 -0.68 2.40 -12.12
N ASN A 55 -0.78 1.08 -11.99
CA ASN A 55 -0.25 0.11 -12.96
C ASN A 55 -1.12 -0.10 -14.22
N LYS A 56 -2.24 0.63 -14.36
CA LYS A 56 -3.19 0.44 -15.47
C LYS A 56 -2.93 1.32 -16.70
N GLY A 57 -2.07 2.33 -16.60
CA GLY A 57 -1.76 3.21 -17.73
C GLY A 57 -0.94 2.48 -18.80
N ARG A 58 -1.58 2.06 -19.90
CA ARG A 58 -0.91 1.39 -21.03
C ARG A 58 -1.43 1.92 -22.37
N VAL A 59 -0.55 2.02 -23.36
CA VAL A 59 -0.91 2.37 -24.75
C VAL A 59 -0.62 1.17 -25.64
N ARG A 60 -1.67 0.55 -26.18
CA ARG A 60 -1.54 -0.64 -27.04
C ARG A 60 -1.57 -0.28 -28.52
N VAL A 61 -0.64 -0.82 -29.28
CA VAL A 61 -0.54 -0.64 -30.74
C VAL A 61 -0.81 -1.97 -31.42
N LYS A 62 -2.01 -2.11 -32.01
CA LYS A 62 -2.41 -3.30 -32.76
C LYS A 62 -1.71 -3.39 -34.13
N GLY A 63 -1.44 -2.23 -34.74
CA GLY A 63 -0.75 -2.12 -36.03
C GLY A 63 0.72 -1.80 -35.84
N VAL A 64 1.17 -0.72 -36.46
CA VAL A 64 2.55 -0.26 -36.43
C VAL A 64 2.63 1.14 -35.82
N CYS A 65 3.53 1.34 -34.87
CA CYS A 65 3.97 2.63 -34.38
C CYS A 65 5.24 3.01 -35.14
N TYR A 66 5.21 4.14 -35.85
CA TYR A 66 6.34 4.60 -36.68
C TYR A 66 7.27 5.52 -35.88
N PRO A 67 8.55 5.64 -36.31
CA PRO A 67 9.47 6.61 -35.76
C PRO A 67 8.89 8.03 -35.75
N GLY A 68 9.14 8.78 -34.68
CA GLY A 68 8.64 10.15 -34.47
C GLY A 68 7.34 10.23 -33.65
N VAL A 69 6.65 9.10 -33.41
CA VAL A 69 5.50 9.08 -32.49
C VAL A 69 5.98 9.27 -31.06
N THR A 70 5.27 10.15 -30.33
CA THR A 70 5.55 10.45 -28.94
C THR A 70 4.44 9.89 -28.07
N VAL A 71 4.79 9.03 -27.11
CA VAL A 71 3.87 8.37 -26.18
C VAL A 71 4.14 8.86 -24.77
N THR A 72 3.20 9.60 -24.18
CA THR A 72 3.35 10.14 -22.82
C THR A 72 2.41 9.42 -21.86
N ILE A 73 2.98 8.81 -20.82
CA ILE A 73 2.25 8.10 -19.76
C ILE A 73 2.72 8.67 -18.41
N ARG A 74 1.79 9.21 -17.62
CA ARG A 74 2.10 9.83 -16.30
C ARG A 74 3.18 10.93 -16.36
N GLY A 75 3.22 11.71 -17.44
CA GLY A 75 4.22 12.78 -17.62
C GLY A 75 5.58 12.32 -18.12
N VAL A 76 5.85 11.02 -18.16
CA VAL A 76 7.05 10.46 -18.79
C VAL A 76 6.78 10.21 -20.26
N THR A 77 7.70 10.67 -21.10
CA THR A 77 7.54 10.68 -22.55
C THR A 77 8.51 9.71 -23.21
N TYR A 78 7.97 8.80 -24.01
CA TYR A 78 8.71 7.90 -24.87
C TYR A 78 8.63 8.36 -26.32
N ILE A 79 9.78 8.52 -26.96
CA ILE A 79 9.86 8.84 -28.39
C ILE A 79 10.21 7.56 -29.14
N VAL A 80 9.30 7.14 -30.01
CA VAL A 80 9.50 5.96 -30.86
C VAL A 80 10.59 6.30 -31.88
N ARG A 81 11.72 5.60 -31.81
CA ARG A 81 12.86 5.79 -32.72
C ARG A 81 12.89 4.78 -33.86
N GLU A 82 12.31 3.61 -33.62
CA GLU A 82 12.26 2.50 -34.56
C GLU A 82 10.82 2.01 -34.69
N LYS A 83 10.54 1.32 -35.79
CA LYS A 83 9.21 0.77 -36.05
C LYS A 83 8.86 -0.28 -34.98
N GLN A 84 7.81 -0.03 -34.20
CA GLN A 84 7.28 -0.98 -33.22
C GLN A 84 5.95 -1.55 -33.71
N GLN A 85 5.78 -2.87 -33.69
CA GLN A 85 4.56 -3.52 -34.16
C GLN A 85 4.00 -4.44 -33.08
N PHE A 86 2.67 -4.46 -32.93
CA PHE A 86 1.99 -5.37 -31.99
C PHE A 86 2.58 -5.31 -30.57
N CYS A 87 2.63 -4.10 -30.02
CA CYS A 87 3.30 -3.80 -28.74
C CYS A 87 2.43 -2.95 -27.81
N SER A 88 2.84 -2.89 -26.55
CA SER A 88 2.24 -2.09 -25.49
C SER A 88 3.29 -1.20 -24.84
N PHE A 89 3.03 0.09 -24.75
CA PHE A 89 3.84 1.01 -23.95
C PHE A 89 3.27 1.05 -22.53
N ILE A 90 4.09 0.72 -21.55
CA ILE A 90 3.72 0.70 -20.13
C ILE A 90 4.65 1.60 -19.33
N TYR A 91 4.12 2.25 -18.29
CA TYR A 91 4.94 2.95 -17.33
C TYR A 91 5.44 1.96 -16.26
N GLU A 92 6.74 1.79 -16.15
CA GLU A 92 7.38 0.92 -15.17
C GLU A 92 8.61 1.63 -14.58
N ASN A 93 8.67 1.75 -13.25
CA ASN A 93 9.81 2.28 -12.51
C ASN A 93 10.34 3.66 -12.97
N GLY A 94 9.46 4.56 -13.43
CA GLY A 94 9.86 5.91 -13.86
C GLY A 94 10.17 6.06 -15.35
N GLU A 95 10.07 4.98 -16.12
CA GLU A 95 10.28 4.99 -17.57
C GLU A 95 9.09 4.35 -18.28
N VAL A 96 8.89 4.71 -19.55
CA VAL A 96 7.94 4.04 -20.42
C VAL A 96 8.68 2.95 -21.21
N LYS A 97 8.29 1.69 -21.00
CA LYS A 97 8.88 0.52 -21.67
C LYS A 97 7.94 -0.07 -22.70
N VAL A 98 8.53 -0.73 -23.69
CA VAL A 98 7.82 -1.48 -24.72
C VAL A 98 7.70 -2.94 -24.27
N MET A 99 6.48 -3.46 -24.27
CA MET A 99 6.12 -4.83 -23.91
C MET A 99 5.32 -5.48 -25.05
N PRO A 100 5.13 -6.82 -25.04
CA PRO A 100 4.19 -7.48 -25.93
C PRO A 100 2.77 -6.92 -25.83
N PHE A 101 1.99 -7.01 -26.91
CA PHE A 101 0.62 -6.49 -26.98
C PHE A 101 -0.30 -6.97 -25.83
N ASP A 102 -0.17 -8.23 -25.43
CA ASP A 102 -1.05 -8.88 -24.44
C ASP A 102 -0.63 -8.67 -22.97
N HIS A 103 0.40 -7.85 -22.71
CA HIS A 103 0.78 -7.45 -21.36
C HIS A 103 -0.27 -6.52 -20.71
#